data_AF-A0A0K8P7W3-F1
#
_entry.id   AF-A0A0K8P7W3-F1
#
_cell.length_a   1.000
_cell.length_b   1.000
_cell.length_c   1.000
_cell.angle_alpha   90.00
_cell.angle_beta   90.00
_cell.angle_gamma   90.00
#
_symmetry.space_group_name_H-M   'P 1'
#
loop_
_entity.id
_entity.type
_entity.pdbx_description
1 polymer ?
#
loop_
_entity_poly.entity_id
_entity_poly.type
_entity_poly.pdbx_seq_one_letter_code
_entity_poly.pdbx_strand_id
1 'polypeptide(L)'
;MSLPPAPERPEPAPLPGPRPPWRRGLPPVEDAVLRPRPPDADAPARPRRATWRFMFSHPAHPIALGFGCGLAPWAPGTVGTLWAWLMFLLFRPDLSDLGAGLVIGAAALLGWWASTVTARALRSGDPGCIVIDEIVAFWLVLWLVTPAGLGAQAVAFVLFRWFDAAKPGPVAWADRFFEGRRGEAPGWPQGFGVMFDDLVAAGCTLLAIALWRWW
;
A
#
# COMPACT_ATOMS: atom_id res chain seq x y z
N MET A 1 -77.48 -22.96 24.77
CA MET A 1 -76.12 -22.68 24.25
C MET A 1 -76.06 -21.18 24.03
N SER A 2 -75.57 -20.43 25.02
CA SER A 2 -75.65 -18.97 25.06
C SER A 2 -74.32 -18.38 24.58
N LEU A 3 -74.37 -17.50 23.57
CA LEU A 3 -73.19 -16.86 23.00
C LEU A 3 -72.57 -15.88 24.01
N PRO A 4 -71.23 -15.76 24.07
CA PRO A 4 -70.56 -14.77 24.91
C PRO A 4 -70.78 -13.34 24.35
N PRO A 5 -70.77 -12.31 25.20
CA PRO A 5 -70.89 -10.92 24.76
C PRO A 5 -69.65 -10.48 23.96
N ALA A 6 -69.86 -9.59 22.98
CA ALA A 6 -68.81 -9.04 22.13
C ALA A 6 -67.83 -8.17 22.95
N PRO A 7 -66.52 -8.17 22.62
CA PRO A 7 -65.54 -7.33 23.31
C PRO A 7 -65.80 -5.84 23.04
N GLU A 8 -65.77 -5.02 24.09
CA GLU A 8 -65.81 -3.57 23.99
C GLU A 8 -64.62 -3.05 23.16
N ARG A 9 -64.90 -2.14 22.22
CA ARG A 9 -63.84 -1.53 21.42
C ARG A 9 -63.05 -0.55 22.29
N PRO A 10 -61.71 -0.60 22.27
CA PRO A 10 -60.91 0.39 22.97
C PRO A 10 -61.17 1.79 22.40
N GLU A 11 -61.28 2.77 23.29
CA GLU A 11 -61.49 4.18 22.97
C GLU A 11 -60.31 4.71 22.13
N PRO A 12 -60.55 5.46 21.05
CA PRO A 12 -59.48 5.98 20.22
C PRO A 12 -58.59 6.95 21.02
N ALA A 13 -57.27 6.78 20.90
CA ALA A 13 -56.32 7.65 21.55
C ALA A 13 -56.58 9.14 21.20
N PRO A 14 -56.43 10.07 22.15
CA PRO A 14 -56.63 11.49 21.88
C PRO A 14 -55.69 11.95 20.76
N LEU A 15 -56.23 12.74 19.83
CA LEU A 15 -55.42 13.35 18.78
C LEU A 15 -54.30 14.21 19.40
N PRO A 16 -53.06 14.12 18.89
CA PRO A 16 -51.97 14.91 19.41
C PRO A 16 -52.29 16.41 19.29
N GLY A 17 -52.14 17.13 20.39
CA GLY A 17 -52.39 18.57 20.43
C GLY A 17 -51.50 19.34 19.45
N PRO A 18 -51.89 20.58 19.09
CA PRO A 18 -51.13 21.42 18.18
C PRO A 18 -49.70 21.63 18.71
N ARG A 19 -48.71 21.50 17.83
CA ARG A 19 -47.29 21.68 18.20
C ARG A 19 -47.08 23.09 18.77
N PRO A 20 -46.33 23.23 19.88
CA PRO A 20 -46.08 24.54 20.46
C PRO A 20 -45.31 25.44 19.48
N PRO A 21 -45.48 26.78 19.55
CA PRO A 21 -44.99 27.71 18.53
C PRO A 21 -43.48 27.60 18.24
N TRP A 22 -42.68 27.29 19.26
CA TRP A 22 -41.23 27.16 19.18
C TRP A 22 -40.75 25.87 18.47
N ARG A 23 -41.65 24.91 18.18
CA ARG A 23 -41.35 23.70 17.38
C ARG A 23 -41.81 23.81 15.92
N ARG A 24 -42.36 24.95 15.49
CA ARG A 24 -42.72 25.15 14.07
C ARG A 24 -41.45 25.32 13.24
N GLY A 25 -41.16 24.35 12.38
CA GLY A 25 -40.00 24.38 11.47
C GLY A 25 -38.88 23.41 11.82
N LEU A 26 -38.93 22.73 12.97
CA LEU A 26 -38.02 21.63 13.26
C LEU A 26 -38.54 20.34 12.60
N PRO A 27 -37.68 19.53 11.96
CA PRO A 27 -38.06 18.21 11.50
C PRO A 27 -38.59 17.38 12.69
N PRO A 28 -39.55 16.47 12.46
CA PRO A 28 -40.01 15.55 13.51
C PRO A 28 -38.81 14.87 14.16
N VAL A 29 -38.65 15.02 15.48
CA VAL A 29 -37.50 14.48 16.22
C VAL A 29 -37.45 12.94 16.13
N GLU A 30 -38.59 12.31 15.85
CA GLU A 30 -38.68 10.86 15.64
C GLU A 30 -37.97 10.35 14.39
N ASP A 31 -37.87 11.11 13.29
CA ASP A 31 -37.33 10.57 12.03
C ASP A 31 -35.80 10.52 11.97
N ALA A 32 -35.12 11.35 12.79
CA ALA A 32 -33.67 11.44 12.81
C ALA A 32 -33.01 10.47 13.81
N VAL A 33 -33.75 10.03 14.84
CA VAL A 33 -33.21 9.19 15.93
C VAL A 33 -33.49 7.70 15.71
N LEU A 34 -34.51 7.33 14.93
CA LEU A 34 -34.96 5.95 14.77
C LEU A 34 -34.48 5.23 13.51
N ARG A 35 -33.67 5.85 12.64
CA ARG A 35 -33.04 5.10 11.56
C ARG A 35 -31.86 4.32 12.15
N PRO A 36 -31.92 2.97 12.25
CA PRO A 36 -30.74 2.22 12.61
C PRO A 36 -29.66 2.56 11.59
N ARG A 37 -28.52 3.07 12.10
CA ARG A 37 -27.32 3.31 11.30
C ARG A 37 -27.06 2.01 10.52
N PRO A 38 -26.89 2.06 9.18
CA PRO A 38 -26.71 0.84 8.40
C PRO A 38 -25.55 0.04 9.02
N PRO A 39 -25.66 -1.30 9.12
CA PRO A 39 -24.67 -2.15 9.78
C PRO A 39 -23.22 -1.94 9.31
N ASP A 40 -23.08 -1.43 8.08
CA ASP A 40 -21.81 -1.24 7.39
C ASP A 40 -21.23 0.19 7.49
N ALA A 41 -21.88 1.12 8.20
CA ALA A 41 -21.42 2.51 8.28
C ALA A 41 -20.05 2.67 8.94
N ASP A 42 -19.66 1.70 9.78
CA ASP A 42 -18.38 1.65 10.48
C ASP A 42 -17.47 0.51 9.97
N ALA A 43 -17.85 -0.17 8.87
CA ALA A 43 -17.02 -1.20 8.26
C ALA A 43 -15.81 -0.55 7.54
N PRO A 44 -14.57 -1.03 7.76
CA PRO A 44 -13.40 -0.47 7.11
C PRO A 44 -13.53 -0.56 5.58
N ALA A 45 -13.24 0.55 4.89
CA ALA A 45 -13.35 0.62 3.44
C ALA A 45 -12.45 -0.41 2.76
N ARG A 46 -13.01 -1.22 1.85
CA ARG A 46 -12.27 -2.30 1.18
C ARG A 46 -11.07 -1.76 0.36
N PRO A 47 -9.95 -2.53 0.30
CA PRO A 47 -8.83 -2.22 -0.59
C PRO A 47 -9.29 -2.04 -2.04
N ARG A 48 -8.66 -1.11 -2.75
CA ARG A 48 -8.88 -0.88 -4.19
C ARG A 48 -7.81 -1.62 -4.99
N ARG A 49 -8.17 -2.04 -6.21
CA ARG A 49 -7.22 -2.63 -7.15
C ARG A 49 -6.49 -1.56 -7.93
N ALA A 50 -5.19 -1.76 -8.16
CA ALA A 50 -4.43 -0.97 -9.11
C ALA A 50 -4.85 -1.33 -10.55
N THR A 51 -5.03 -0.32 -11.39
CA THR A 51 -5.41 -0.44 -12.81
C THR A 51 -4.66 0.61 -13.61
N TRP A 52 -4.61 0.48 -14.93
CA TRP A 52 -4.04 1.51 -15.80
C TRP A 52 -4.67 2.90 -15.58
N ARG A 53 -6.01 2.95 -15.44
CA ARG A 53 -6.72 4.21 -15.14
C ARG A 53 -6.32 4.79 -13.78
N PHE A 54 -6.11 3.94 -12.77
CA PHE A 54 -5.62 4.37 -11.47
C PHE A 54 -4.19 4.91 -11.57
N MET A 55 -3.31 4.25 -12.33
CA MET A 55 -1.93 4.70 -12.51
C MET A 55 -1.87 6.14 -13.06
N PHE A 56 -2.71 6.49 -14.02
CA PHE A 56 -2.70 7.84 -14.59
C PHE A 56 -3.50 8.88 -13.80
N SER A 57 -4.14 8.51 -12.68
CA SER A 57 -4.97 9.47 -11.92
C SER A 57 -4.18 10.40 -11.01
N HIS A 58 -2.90 10.12 -10.74
CA HIS A 58 -2.05 10.93 -9.87
C HIS A 58 -0.57 10.69 -10.20
N PRO A 59 0.31 11.72 -10.20
CA PRO A 59 1.72 11.57 -10.60
C PRO A 59 2.55 10.62 -9.72
N ALA A 60 2.13 10.39 -8.48
CA ALA A 60 2.75 9.41 -7.59
C ALA A 60 2.58 7.96 -8.08
N HIS A 61 1.45 7.63 -8.71
CA HIS A 61 1.13 6.24 -9.01
C HIS A 61 2.02 5.61 -10.10
N PRO A 62 2.37 6.30 -11.22
CA PRO A 62 3.31 5.76 -12.19
C PRO A 62 4.69 5.52 -11.56
N ILE A 63 5.13 6.39 -10.64
CA ILE A 63 6.39 6.22 -9.94
C ILE A 63 6.33 4.96 -9.06
N ALA A 64 5.33 4.87 -8.18
CA ALA A 64 5.16 3.73 -7.27
C ALA A 64 5.00 2.39 -8.00
N LEU A 65 4.28 2.39 -9.14
CA LEU A 65 4.00 1.20 -9.94
C LEU A 65 5.12 0.88 -10.97
N GLY A 66 6.27 1.58 -10.94
CA GLY A 66 7.36 1.35 -11.88
C GLY A 66 6.95 1.52 -13.34
N PHE A 67 6.16 2.56 -13.64
CA PHE A 67 5.59 2.87 -14.96
C PHE A 67 4.76 1.75 -15.59
N GLY A 68 4.17 0.89 -14.77
CA GLY A 68 3.26 -0.17 -15.21
C GLY A 68 3.75 -1.59 -14.90
N CYS A 69 5.02 -1.75 -14.49
CA CYS A 69 5.56 -3.03 -14.03
C CYS A 69 4.75 -3.61 -12.86
N GLY A 70 4.35 -2.76 -11.92
CA GLY A 70 3.49 -3.12 -10.79
C GLY A 70 2.07 -3.57 -11.16
N LEU A 71 1.64 -3.35 -12.42
CA LEU A 71 0.36 -3.83 -12.94
C LEU A 71 0.47 -5.21 -13.59
N ALA A 72 1.66 -5.81 -13.64
CA ALA A 72 1.85 -7.14 -14.16
C ALA A 72 0.95 -8.13 -13.40
N PRO A 73 0.25 -9.04 -14.12
CA PRO A 73 -0.72 -9.90 -13.49
C PRO A 73 -0.06 -10.89 -12.52
N TRP A 74 1.17 -11.31 -12.83
CA TRP A 74 1.90 -12.35 -12.10
C TRP A 74 3.26 -11.81 -11.68
N ALA A 75 3.60 -12.01 -10.40
CA ALA A 75 4.88 -11.58 -9.80
C ALA A 75 5.29 -10.14 -10.18
N PRO A 76 4.45 -9.12 -9.87
CA PRO A 76 4.74 -7.72 -10.17
C PRO A 76 6.12 -7.28 -9.70
N GLY A 77 6.55 -7.76 -8.53
CA GLY A 77 7.90 -7.53 -8.03
C GLY A 77 9.01 -8.03 -8.96
N THR A 78 8.91 -9.27 -9.44
CA THR A 78 9.89 -9.80 -10.41
C THR A 78 9.96 -8.94 -11.68
N VAL A 79 8.81 -8.47 -12.18
CA VAL A 79 8.78 -7.57 -13.34
C VAL A 79 9.38 -6.20 -12.99
N GLY A 80 9.11 -5.66 -11.80
CA GLY A 80 9.70 -4.44 -11.27
C GLY A 80 11.22 -4.52 -11.13
N THR A 81 11.74 -5.60 -10.55
CA THR A 81 13.18 -5.83 -10.40
C THR A 81 13.87 -6.03 -11.76
N LEU A 82 13.24 -6.74 -12.71
CA LEU A 82 13.78 -6.86 -14.08
C LEU A 82 13.82 -5.51 -14.79
N TRP A 83 12.78 -4.71 -14.61
CA TRP A 83 12.75 -3.33 -15.10
C TRP A 83 13.86 -2.47 -14.47
N ALA A 84 14.09 -2.62 -13.16
CA ALA A 84 15.19 -1.98 -12.46
C ALA A 84 16.54 -2.34 -13.09
N TRP A 85 16.77 -3.63 -13.35
CA TRP A 85 17.99 -4.09 -14.00
C TRP A 85 18.18 -3.45 -15.38
N LEU A 86 17.14 -3.45 -16.21
CA LEU A 86 17.17 -2.85 -17.54
C LEU A 86 17.51 -1.35 -17.47
N MET A 87 16.84 -0.61 -16.59
CA MET A 87 17.08 0.83 -16.39
C MET A 87 18.49 1.10 -15.89
N PHE A 88 18.99 0.28 -14.96
CA PHE A 88 20.36 0.41 -14.47
C PHE A 88 21.38 0.23 -15.60
N LEU A 89 21.23 -0.81 -16.43
CA LEU A 89 22.13 -1.04 -17.57
C LEU A 89 22.09 0.11 -18.59
N LEU A 90 20.92 0.73 -18.78
CA LEU A 90 20.73 1.83 -19.70
C LEU A 90 21.40 3.13 -19.21
N PHE A 91 21.22 3.48 -17.94
CA PHE A 91 21.66 4.79 -17.41
C PHE A 91 23.03 4.76 -16.72
N ARG A 92 23.48 3.62 -16.20
CA ARG A 92 24.74 3.51 -15.46
C ARG A 92 25.97 3.98 -16.24
N PRO A 93 26.12 3.71 -17.56
CA PRO A 93 27.29 4.15 -18.33
C PRO A 93 27.47 5.68 -18.36
N ASP A 94 26.38 6.43 -18.25
CA ASP A 94 26.37 7.90 -18.35
C ASP A 94 26.50 8.60 -16.99
N LEU A 95 26.55 7.83 -15.89
CA LEU A 95 26.57 8.34 -14.53
C LEU A 95 27.95 8.14 -13.88
N SER A 96 28.46 9.17 -13.22
CA SER A 96 29.54 9.00 -12.25
C SER A 96 29.04 8.25 -11.01
N ASP A 97 29.95 7.74 -10.17
CA ASP A 97 29.55 7.06 -8.93
C ASP A 97 28.74 7.97 -8.01
N LEU A 98 29.13 9.24 -7.90
CA LEU A 98 28.36 10.26 -7.19
C LEU A 98 26.99 10.48 -7.85
N GLY A 99 26.94 10.58 -9.19
CA GLY A 99 25.70 10.74 -9.93
C GLY A 99 24.72 9.58 -9.70
N ALA A 100 25.21 8.34 -9.75
CA ALA A 100 24.42 7.15 -9.46
C ALA A 100 23.90 7.16 -8.01
N GLY A 101 24.75 7.47 -7.04
CA GLY A 101 24.35 7.60 -5.64
C GLY A 101 23.28 8.68 -5.40
N LEU A 102 23.41 9.84 -6.06
CA LEU A 102 22.42 10.91 -6.01
C LEU A 102 21.08 10.50 -6.63
N VAL A 103 21.10 9.81 -7.78
CA VAL A 103 19.89 9.30 -8.44
C VAL A 103 19.19 8.28 -7.55
N ILE A 104 19.92 7.31 -6.99
CA ILE A 104 19.36 6.29 -6.09
C ILE A 104 18.78 6.95 -4.83
N GLY A 105 19.51 7.89 -4.21
CA GLY A 105 19.05 8.61 -3.02
C GLY A 105 17.80 9.44 -3.30
N ALA A 106 17.76 10.18 -4.42
CA ALA A 106 16.58 10.93 -4.83
C ALA A 106 15.40 10.02 -5.15
N ALA A 107 15.63 8.89 -5.82
CA ALA A 107 14.62 7.88 -6.12
C ALA A 107 14.08 7.22 -4.85
N ALA A 108 14.90 7.00 -3.81
CA ALA A 108 14.45 6.49 -2.53
C ALA A 108 13.49 7.46 -1.83
N LEU A 109 13.82 8.76 -1.80
CA LEU A 109 12.94 9.79 -1.22
C LEU A 109 11.64 9.94 -2.01
N LEU A 110 11.74 9.94 -3.35
CA LEU A 110 10.57 10.02 -4.22
C LEU A 110 9.71 8.76 -4.13
N GLY A 111 10.34 7.60 -4.03
CA GLY A 111 9.72 6.30 -3.84
C GLY A 111 8.94 6.26 -2.54
N TRP A 112 9.53 6.69 -1.43
CA TRP A 112 8.84 6.77 -0.14
C TRP A 112 7.58 7.66 -0.22
N TRP A 113 7.68 8.86 -0.80
CA TRP A 113 6.51 9.72 -1.02
C TRP A 113 5.47 9.05 -1.91
N ALA A 114 5.90 8.48 -3.04
CA ALA A 114 5.03 7.85 -4.01
C ALA A 114 4.30 6.64 -3.43
N SER A 115 5.01 5.79 -2.68
CA SER A 115 4.47 4.63 -1.98
C SER A 115 3.45 5.06 -0.93
N THR A 116 3.75 6.09 -0.13
CA THR A 116 2.81 6.63 0.86
C THR A 116 1.50 7.09 0.22
N VAL A 117 1.58 7.86 -0.87
CA VAL A 117 0.39 8.37 -1.58
C VAL A 117 -0.40 7.21 -2.21
N THR A 118 0.31 6.29 -2.85
CA THR A 118 -0.29 5.16 -3.58
C THR A 118 -0.94 4.16 -2.63
N ALA A 119 -0.27 3.78 -1.53
CA ALA A 119 -0.80 2.90 -0.50
C ALA A 119 -2.10 3.47 0.11
N ARG A 120 -2.12 4.77 0.42
CA ARG A 120 -3.33 5.45 0.89
C ARG A 120 -4.44 5.45 -0.13
N ALA A 121 -4.13 5.73 -1.40
CA ALA A 121 -5.11 5.73 -2.48
C ALA A 121 -5.69 4.34 -2.76
N LEU A 122 -4.89 3.29 -2.57
CA LEU A 122 -5.29 1.88 -2.66
C LEU A 122 -5.97 1.36 -1.40
N ARG A 123 -5.88 2.08 -0.28
CA ARG A 123 -6.38 1.64 1.04
C ARG A 123 -5.78 0.28 1.45
N SER A 124 -4.49 0.11 1.20
CA SER A 124 -3.72 -1.08 1.56
C SER A 124 -2.41 -0.63 2.20
N GLY A 125 -2.06 -1.19 3.37
CA GLY A 125 -0.83 -0.86 4.10
C GLY A 125 0.44 -1.27 3.35
N ASP A 126 0.35 -2.39 2.65
CA ASP A 126 1.40 -2.94 1.79
C ASP A 126 0.76 -3.51 0.50
N PRO A 127 0.52 -2.67 -0.52
CA PRO A 127 0.02 -3.14 -1.80
C PRO A 127 1.19 -3.67 -2.65
N GLY A 128 1.25 -4.99 -2.87
CA GLY A 128 2.29 -5.63 -3.68
C GLY A 128 2.32 -5.27 -5.18
N CYS A 129 1.61 -4.23 -5.61
CA CYS A 129 1.80 -3.60 -6.92
C CYS A 129 2.77 -2.41 -6.86
N ILE A 130 3.08 -1.89 -5.67
CA ILE A 130 4.17 -0.94 -5.49
C ILE A 130 5.47 -1.72 -5.70
N VAL A 131 6.33 -1.22 -6.59
CA VAL A 131 7.58 -1.88 -6.99
C VAL A 131 8.76 -0.90 -7.05
N ILE A 132 8.55 0.35 -6.61
CA ILE A 132 9.60 1.38 -6.61
C ILE A 132 10.65 1.14 -5.51
N ASP A 133 10.22 0.58 -4.40
CA ASP A 133 11.03 -0.07 -3.37
C ASP A 133 12.01 -1.07 -3.99
N GLU A 134 11.51 -2.04 -4.75
CA GLU A 134 12.33 -3.08 -5.37
C GLU A 134 13.28 -2.50 -6.40
N ILE A 135 12.82 -1.51 -7.17
CA ILE A 135 13.64 -0.83 -8.17
C ILE A 135 14.82 -0.12 -7.52
N VAL A 136 14.56 0.67 -6.49
CA VAL A 136 15.58 1.47 -5.80
C VAL A 136 16.54 0.56 -5.04
N ALA A 137 16.03 -0.45 -4.35
CA ALA A 137 16.85 -1.42 -3.62
C ALA A 137 17.74 -2.23 -4.57
N PHE A 138 17.21 -2.67 -5.72
CA PHE A 138 18.03 -3.41 -6.67
C PHE A 138 19.07 -2.53 -7.39
N TRP A 139 18.77 -1.26 -7.66
CA TRP A 139 19.77 -0.30 -8.12
C TRP A 139 20.91 -0.13 -7.12
N LEU A 140 20.62 -0.08 -5.82
CA LEU A 140 21.63 -0.04 -4.77
C LEU A 140 22.53 -1.29 -4.80
N VAL A 141 21.94 -2.47 -4.95
CA VAL A 141 22.69 -3.73 -5.07
C VAL A 141 23.62 -3.69 -6.29
N LEU A 142 23.07 -3.36 -7.47
CA LEU A 142 23.85 -3.31 -8.70
C LEU A 142 24.96 -2.27 -8.64
N TRP A 143 24.69 -1.07 -8.10
CA TRP A 143 25.67 -0.02 -7.96
C TRP A 143 26.91 -0.49 -7.19
N LEU A 144 26.71 -1.16 -6.05
CA LEU A 144 27.79 -1.62 -5.17
C LEU A 144 28.48 -2.91 -5.66
N VAL A 145 27.79 -3.72 -6.46
CA VAL A 145 28.38 -4.94 -7.05
C VAL A 145 29.19 -4.61 -8.32
N THR A 146 28.84 -3.54 -9.04
CA THR A 146 29.57 -3.14 -10.26
C THR A 146 30.95 -2.54 -9.97
N PRO A 147 31.96 -2.76 -10.85
CA PRO A 147 31.89 -3.45 -12.13
C PRO A 147 31.75 -4.98 -11.99
N ALA A 148 30.77 -5.55 -12.69
CA ALA A 148 30.46 -6.98 -12.66
C ALA A 148 29.83 -7.41 -13.99
N GLY A 149 30.15 -8.61 -14.47
CA GLY A 149 29.53 -9.19 -15.67
C GLY A 149 28.06 -9.57 -15.45
N LEU A 150 27.31 -9.80 -16.54
CA LEU A 150 25.88 -10.13 -16.48
C LEU A 150 25.57 -11.36 -15.62
N GLY A 151 26.46 -12.35 -15.57
CA GLY A 151 26.29 -13.53 -14.70
C GLY A 151 26.29 -13.18 -13.20
N ALA A 152 27.20 -12.31 -12.76
CA ALA A 152 27.25 -11.86 -11.37
C ALA A 152 26.05 -10.96 -11.03
N GLN A 153 25.60 -10.13 -11.98
CA GLN A 153 24.36 -9.36 -11.83
C GLN A 153 23.12 -10.26 -11.75
N ALA A 154 23.08 -11.35 -12.52
CA ALA A 154 22.02 -12.35 -12.44
C ALA A 154 21.99 -13.06 -11.08
N VAL A 155 23.16 -13.40 -10.52
CA VAL A 155 23.25 -13.96 -9.17
C VAL A 155 22.75 -12.94 -8.14
N ALA A 156 23.14 -11.67 -8.25
CA ALA A 156 22.65 -10.61 -7.37
C ALA A 156 21.12 -10.44 -7.48
N PHE A 157 20.55 -10.53 -8.68
CA PHE A 157 19.11 -10.53 -8.93
C PHE A 157 18.41 -11.67 -8.18
N VAL A 158 18.91 -12.91 -8.34
CA VAL A 158 18.31 -14.09 -7.71
C VAL A 158 18.41 -14.01 -6.19
N LEU A 159 19.56 -13.60 -5.66
CA LEU A 159 19.76 -13.44 -4.22
C LEU A 159 18.84 -12.36 -3.64
N PHE A 160 18.78 -11.19 -4.28
CA PHE A 160 17.88 -10.11 -3.88
C PHE A 160 16.42 -10.56 -3.84
N ARG A 161 15.94 -11.16 -4.94
CA ARG A 161 14.57 -11.67 -5.02
C ARG A 161 14.27 -12.76 -4.00
N TRP A 162 15.26 -13.57 -3.63
CA TRP A 162 15.12 -14.56 -2.58
C TRP A 162 14.96 -13.89 -1.21
N PHE A 163 15.81 -12.91 -0.87
CA PHE A 163 15.70 -12.17 0.39
C PHE A 163 14.40 -11.38 0.50
N ASP A 164 14.00 -10.68 -0.57
CA ASP A 164 12.74 -9.92 -0.58
C ASP A 164 11.52 -10.86 -0.52
N ALA A 165 11.38 -11.86 -1.42
CA ALA A 165 10.17 -12.69 -1.40
C ALA A 165 10.07 -13.61 -0.18
N ALA A 166 11.19 -14.18 0.30
CA ALA A 166 11.16 -15.10 1.43
C ALA A 166 11.14 -14.37 2.78
N LYS A 167 11.51 -13.08 2.80
CA LYS A 167 11.68 -12.24 4.00
C LYS A 167 12.33 -12.98 5.19
N PRO A 168 13.53 -13.58 5.07
CA PRO A 168 14.14 -14.28 6.20
C PRO A 168 14.70 -13.29 7.22
N GLY A 169 14.61 -13.65 8.51
CA GLY A 169 15.34 -12.99 9.61
C GLY A 169 15.19 -11.45 9.63
N PRO A 170 16.26 -10.67 9.33
CA PRO A 170 16.23 -9.21 9.36
C PRO A 170 15.15 -8.58 8.47
N VAL A 171 14.89 -9.14 7.28
CA VAL A 171 13.86 -8.61 6.37
C VAL A 171 12.48 -8.74 6.99
N ALA A 172 12.19 -9.90 7.57
CA ALA A 172 10.95 -10.14 8.33
C ALA A 172 10.78 -9.17 9.51
N TRP A 173 11.88 -8.83 10.19
CA TRP A 173 11.85 -7.85 11.27
C TRP A 173 11.51 -6.44 10.76
N ALA A 174 12.13 -6.03 9.66
CA ALA A 174 11.91 -4.72 9.05
C ALA A 174 10.45 -4.54 8.58
N ASP A 175 9.93 -5.54 7.87
CA ASP A 175 8.53 -5.63 7.41
C ASP A 175 7.52 -5.41 8.55
N ARG A 176 7.74 -6.09 9.69
CA ARG A 176 6.87 -5.97 10.87
C ARG A 176 7.03 -4.66 11.65
N PHE A 177 8.16 -3.97 11.52
CA PHE A 177 8.48 -2.81 12.36
C PHE A 177 7.58 -1.60 12.06
N PHE A 178 7.14 -1.47 10.80
CA PHE A 178 6.28 -0.38 10.33
C PHE A 178 4.85 -0.84 10.00
N GLU A 179 4.48 -2.07 10.39
CA GLU A 179 3.16 -2.62 10.14
C GLU A 179 2.09 -1.76 10.84
N GLY A 180 1.18 -1.17 10.06
CA GLY A 180 0.09 -0.33 10.56
C GLY A 180 -0.96 -1.13 11.32
N ARG A 181 -1.76 -0.47 12.16
CA ARG A 181 -2.88 -1.16 12.83
C ARG A 181 -3.98 -1.47 11.82
N ARG A 182 -4.61 -2.64 11.98
CA ARG A 182 -5.75 -3.03 11.14
C ARG A 182 -6.86 -1.97 11.21
N GLY A 183 -7.27 -1.49 10.04
CA GLY A 183 -8.34 -0.49 9.91
C GLY A 183 -7.85 0.97 9.88
N GLU A 184 -6.57 1.24 10.14
CA GLU A 184 -6.01 2.58 9.99
C GLU A 184 -5.60 2.85 8.53
N ALA A 185 -5.79 4.08 8.08
CA ALA A 185 -5.36 4.48 6.74
C ALA A 185 -3.83 4.52 6.67
N PRO A 186 -3.20 4.05 5.57
CA PRO A 186 -1.75 4.12 5.42
C PRO A 186 -1.22 5.56 5.53
N GLY A 187 -0.28 5.73 6.45
CA GLY A 187 0.48 6.94 6.70
C GLY A 187 1.86 6.92 6.05
N TRP A 188 2.65 7.95 6.33
CA TRP A 188 4.06 7.99 5.91
C TRP A 188 4.91 6.88 6.54
N PRO A 189 4.67 6.38 7.77
CA PRO A 189 5.50 5.30 8.33
C PRO A 189 5.34 3.99 7.54
N GLN A 190 4.13 3.69 7.07
CA GLN A 190 3.88 2.50 6.25
C GLN A 190 4.56 2.62 4.90
N GLY A 191 4.46 3.79 4.23
CA GLY A 191 5.18 4.01 2.98
C GLY A 191 6.70 3.98 3.14
N PHE A 192 7.24 4.36 4.32
CA PHE A 192 8.66 4.19 4.64
C PHE A 192 9.00 2.71 4.86
N GLY A 193 8.13 1.98 5.58
CA GLY A 193 8.27 0.55 5.83
C GLY A 193 8.44 -0.26 4.55
N VAL A 194 7.60 0.01 3.54
CA VAL A 194 7.64 -0.60 2.20
C VAL A 194 8.98 -0.34 1.48
N MET A 195 9.60 0.82 1.67
CA MET A 195 10.94 1.04 1.12
C MET A 195 12.02 0.36 1.95
N PHE A 196 11.81 0.28 3.26
CA PHE A 196 12.84 -0.09 4.22
C PHE A 196 13.11 -1.59 4.25
N ASP A 197 12.09 -2.44 4.18
CA ASP A 197 12.26 -3.90 4.16
C ASP A 197 13.05 -4.36 2.91
N ASP A 198 12.79 -3.77 1.75
CA ASP A 198 13.55 -4.02 0.52
C ASP A 198 15.00 -3.52 0.59
N LEU A 199 15.24 -2.38 1.23
CA LEU A 199 16.61 -1.91 1.49
C LEU A 199 17.34 -2.85 2.47
N VAL A 200 16.63 -3.44 3.43
CA VAL A 200 17.19 -4.49 4.30
C VAL A 200 17.50 -5.75 3.48
N ALA A 201 16.62 -6.17 2.56
CA ALA A 201 16.86 -7.28 1.65
C ALA A 201 18.07 -7.04 0.73
N ALA A 202 18.24 -5.82 0.22
CA ALA A 202 19.43 -5.39 -0.51
C ALA A 202 20.69 -5.48 0.36
N GLY A 203 20.63 -5.01 1.61
CA GLY A 203 21.73 -5.13 2.57
C GLY A 203 22.12 -6.59 2.84
N CYS A 204 21.16 -7.48 3.05
CA CYS A 204 21.40 -8.91 3.21
C CYS A 204 22.02 -9.54 1.96
N THR A 205 21.57 -9.14 0.77
CA THR A 205 22.12 -9.58 -0.51
C THR A 205 23.58 -9.19 -0.65
N LEU A 206 23.90 -7.92 -0.38
CA LEU A 206 25.26 -7.40 -0.46
C LEU A 206 26.19 -8.08 0.57
N LEU A 207 25.69 -8.30 1.79
CA LEU A 207 26.44 -9.03 2.81
C LEU A 207 26.74 -10.47 2.36
N ALA A 208 25.76 -11.18 1.80
CA ALA A 208 25.97 -12.53 1.29
C ALA A 208 27.02 -12.58 0.18
N ILE A 209 26.97 -11.63 -0.78
CA ILE A 209 27.97 -11.50 -1.84
C ILE A 209 29.34 -11.17 -1.26
N ALA A 210 29.42 -10.26 -0.29
CA ALA A 210 30.68 -9.87 0.34
C ALA A 210 31.33 -11.04 1.08
N LEU A 211 30.56 -11.81 1.84
CA LEU A 211 31.04 -13.00 2.55
C LEU A 211 31.52 -14.08 1.58
N TRP A 212 30.80 -14.29 0.47
CA TRP A 212 31.22 -15.24 -0.57
C TRP A 212 32.52 -14.83 -1.26
N ARG A 213 32.74 -13.53 -1.50
CA ARG A 213 33.98 -13.02 -2.11
C ARG A 213 35.19 -13.00 -1.17
N TRP A 214 34.94 -13.02 0.15
CA TRP A 214 35.99 -13.02 1.17
C TRP A 214 36.57 -14.41 1.45
N TRP A 215 35.79 -15.46 1.18
CA TRP A 215 36.20 -16.86 1.26
C TRP A 215 36.86 -17.33 -0.05
#